data_AF-A0A6P7FIP8-F1
#
_entry.id   AF-A0A6P7FIP8-F1
#
_cell.length_a   1.000
_cell.length_b   1.000
_cell.length_c   1.000
_cell.angle_alpha   90.00
_cell.angle_beta   90.00
_cell.angle_gamma   90.00
#
_symmetry.space_group_name_H-M   'P 1'
#
loop_
_entity.id
_entity.type
_entity.pdbx_description
1 polymer ?
#
loop_
_entity_poly.entity_id
_entity_poly.type
_entity_poly.pdbx_seq_one_letter_code
_entity_poly.pdbx_strand_id
1 'polypeptide(L)'
;MATSAPIRRKLENSPDLFTIPSQRTNISTFVRQTYFAYFKVKLGDQDKVWAPHKVCKQCVEGLRMWTNGKRAKLPFSILMIWREPKDHSSDCYFCIVKTSGYNKKNKCKIEYPSLLSAIRPVPHSAEIPVPAFNEFPSLEEGE
;
A
#
# COMPACT_ATOMS: atom_id res chain seq x y z
N MET A 1 -28.11 29.99 -14.63
CA MET A 1 -27.56 28.84 -13.88
C MET A 1 -26.47 28.22 -14.76
N ALA A 2 -25.19 28.49 -14.46
CA ALA A 2 -24.08 27.94 -15.23
C ALA A 2 -23.73 26.57 -14.66
N THR A 3 -24.05 25.50 -15.40
CA THR A 3 -23.63 24.14 -15.09
C THR A 3 -22.12 24.04 -15.30
N SER A 4 -21.35 24.03 -14.21
CA SER A 4 -19.91 23.78 -14.25
C SER A 4 -19.66 22.33 -14.69
N ALA A 5 -18.98 22.15 -15.83
CA ALA A 5 -18.49 20.85 -16.25
C ALA A 5 -17.58 20.25 -15.17
N PRO A 6 -17.62 18.93 -14.92
CA PRO A 6 -16.74 18.30 -13.95
C PRO A 6 -15.32 18.48 -14.43
N ILE A 7 -14.51 19.21 -13.66
CA ILE A 7 -13.08 19.32 -13.87
C ILE A 7 -12.56 17.87 -13.85
N ARG A 8 -12.18 17.35 -15.02
CA ARG A 8 -11.32 16.17 -15.13
C ARG A 8 -10.02 16.55 -14.44
N ARG A 9 -9.96 16.41 -13.12
CA ARG A 9 -8.69 16.33 -12.42
C ARG A 9 -8.02 15.11 -13.04
N LYS A 10 -6.99 15.34 -13.86
CA LYS A 10 -6.07 14.27 -14.24
C LYS A 10 -5.74 13.52 -12.94
N LEU A 11 -5.52 12.22 -13.01
CA LEU A 11 -4.82 11.50 -11.94
C LEU A 11 -3.44 12.14 -11.78
N GLU A 12 -3.35 13.30 -11.14
CA GLU A 12 -2.11 14.04 -10.90
C GLU A 12 -1.21 13.24 -9.96
N ASN A 13 -1.78 12.27 -9.25
CA ASN A 13 -1.11 11.45 -8.28
C ASN A 13 -1.30 9.97 -8.67
N SER A 14 -0.34 9.44 -9.43
CA SER A 14 -0.17 7.98 -9.63
C SER A 14 -0.14 7.27 -8.28
N PRO A 15 -0.67 6.04 -8.15
CA PRO A 15 -0.72 5.34 -6.88
C PRO A 15 0.64 5.11 -6.21
N ASP A 16 1.71 5.17 -7.00
CA ASP A 16 3.08 5.06 -6.51
C ASP A 16 3.55 6.32 -5.74
N LEU A 17 2.79 7.43 -5.73
CA LEU A 17 3.24 8.76 -5.33
C LEU A 17 3.73 8.88 -3.87
N PHE A 18 3.21 8.09 -2.94
CA PHE A 18 3.50 8.25 -1.50
C PHE A 18 4.89 7.76 -1.07
N THR A 19 5.57 7.00 -1.91
CA THR A 19 6.97 6.62 -1.66
C THR A 19 7.87 7.59 -2.43
N ILE A 20 8.98 8.07 -1.88
CA ILE A 20 9.94 8.89 -2.64
C ILE A 20 10.44 8.06 -3.85
N PRO A 21 10.48 8.56 -5.10
CA PRO A 21 10.85 7.76 -6.27
C PRO A 21 12.14 6.94 -6.10
N SER A 22 13.17 7.52 -5.49
CA SER A 22 14.45 6.83 -5.20
C SER A 22 14.35 5.69 -4.18
N GLN A 23 13.26 5.64 -3.42
CA GLN A 23 12.95 4.63 -2.41
C GLN A 23 11.94 3.58 -2.91
N ARG A 24 11.51 3.65 -4.17
CA ARG A 24 10.62 2.65 -4.79
C ARG A 24 11.43 1.51 -5.41
N THR A 25 10.81 0.36 -5.52
CA THR A 25 11.29 -0.78 -6.30
C THR A 25 10.10 -1.52 -6.94
N ASN A 26 10.37 -2.28 -7.99
CA ASN A 26 9.39 -3.20 -8.57
C ASN A 26 9.00 -4.27 -7.55
N ILE A 27 7.76 -4.74 -7.66
CA ILE A 27 7.26 -5.89 -6.91
C ILE A 27 7.86 -7.15 -7.53
N SER A 28 8.79 -7.78 -6.83
CA SER A 28 9.41 -9.05 -7.26
C SER A 28 8.62 -10.27 -6.81
N THR A 29 8.99 -11.45 -7.32
CA THR A 29 8.47 -12.76 -6.86
C THR A 29 8.66 -12.94 -5.35
N PHE A 30 9.85 -12.59 -4.84
CA PHE A 30 10.13 -12.56 -3.39
C PHE A 30 9.09 -11.74 -2.62
N VAL A 31 8.75 -10.53 -3.12
CA VAL A 31 7.73 -9.70 -2.48
C VAL A 31 6.39 -10.40 -2.49
N ARG A 32 5.94 -10.92 -3.64
CA ARG A 32 4.64 -11.63 -3.74
C ARG A 32 4.55 -12.82 -2.77
N GLN A 33 5.59 -13.66 -2.73
CA GLN A 33 5.64 -14.83 -1.87
C GLN A 33 5.66 -14.46 -0.39
N THR A 34 6.57 -13.57 0.01
CA THR A 34 6.71 -13.18 1.42
C THR A 34 5.47 -12.45 1.92
N TYR A 35 4.88 -11.63 1.05
CA TYR A 35 3.65 -10.91 1.34
C TYR A 35 2.50 -11.87 1.57
N PHE A 36 2.32 -12.86 0.70
CA PHE A 36 1.32 -13.91 0.91
C PHE A 36 1.62 -14.74 2.17
N ALA A 37 2.88 -15.07 2.44
CA ALA A 37 3.27 -15.79 3.65
C ALA A 37 2.89 -15.03 4.93
N TYR A 38 3.08 -13.71 4.96
CA TYR A 38 2.80 -12.85 6.11
C TYR A 38 1.29 -12.55 6.24
N PHE A 39 0.68 -11.99 5.20
CA PHE A 39 -0.68 -11.46 5.27
C PHE A 39 -1.77 -12.49 4.93
N LYS A 40 -1.39 -13.66 4.41
CA LYS A 40 -2.30 -14.70 3.88
C LYS A 40 -3.25 -14.19 2.77
N VAL A 41 -2.86 -13.11 2.11
CA VAL A 41 -3.60 -12.47 1.01
C VAL A 41 -2.67 -12.31 -0.19
N LYS A 42 -3.13 -12.73 -1.37
CA LYS A 42 -2.39 -12.55 -2.62
C LYS A 42 -2.39 -11.07 -3.01
N LEU A 43 -1.28 -10.60 -3.56
CA LEU A 43 -1.20 -9.23 -4.08
C LEU A 43 -1.96 -9.15 -5.42
N GLY A 44 -3.18 -8.62 -5.37
CA GLY A 44 -4.09 -8.53 -6.50
C GLY A 44 -4.02 -7.19 -7.26
N ASP A 45 -4.87 -7.09 -8.28
CA ASP A 45 -5.17 -5.87 -9.06
C ASP A 45 -3.94 -5.19 -9.69
N GLN A 46 -2.86 -5.95 -9.93
CA GLN A 46 -1.62 -5.44 -10.52
C GLN A 46 -1.74 -5.10 -12.01
N ASP A 47 -2.86 -5.46 -12.64
CA ASP A 47 -3.30 -5.02 -13.97
C ASP A 47 -4.07 -3.68 -13.93
N LYS A 48 -4.51 -3.26 -12.74
CA LYS A 48 -5.34 -2.06 -12.57
C LYS A 48 -4.49 -0.83 -12.32
N VAL A 49 -4.70 0.20 -13.13
CA VAL A 49 -3.98 1.49 -13.03
C VAL A 49 -4.11 2.20 -11.69
N TRP A 50 -5.16 1.91 -10.91
CA TRP A 50 -5.41 2.50 -9.60
C TRP A 50 -4.65 1.78 -8.46
N ALA A 51 -4.18 0.56 -8.68
CA ALA A 51 -3.44 -0.19 -7.68
C ALA A 51 -1.96 0.28 -7.59
N PRO A 52 -1.30 0.14 -6.43
CA PRO A 52 0.13 0.38 -6.35
C PRO A 52 0.91 -0.69 -7.15
N HIS A 53 1.83 -0.24 -8.02
CA HIS A 53 2.68 -1.12 -8.84
C HIS A 53 4.13 -1.15 -8.34
N LYS A 54 4.45 -0.27 -7.39
CA LYS A 54 5.76 -0.19 -6.75
C LYS A 54 5.61 -0.39 -5.25
N VAL A 55 6.64 -0.96 -4.66
CA VAL A 55 6.77 -1.13 -3.22
C VAL A 55 7.98 -0.34 -2.70
N CYS A 56 7.92 0.10 -1.45
CA CYS A 56 9.02 0.85 -0.84
C CYS A 56 10.21 -0.08 -0.49
N LYS A 57 11.44 0.38 -0.67
CA LYS A 57 12.67 -0.37 -0.32
C LYS A 57 12.68 -0.78 1.16
N GLN A 58 12.19 0.08 2.04
CA GLN A 58 12.05 -0.22 3.47
C GLN A 58 11.04 -1.33 3.75
N CYS A 59 9.98 -1.44 2.94
CA CYS A 59 8.96 -2.46 3.04
C CYS A 59 9.55 -3.82 2.65
N VAL A 60 10.29 -3.85 1.53
CA VAL A 60 11.02 -5.05 1.08
C VAL A 60 12.06 -5.48 2.11
N GLU A 61 12.79 -4.53 2.69
CA GLU A 61 13.77 -4.85 3.73
C GLU A 61 13.10 -5.35 5.02
N GLY A 62 11.95 -4.78 5.41
CA GLY A 62 11.16 -5.28 6.52
C GLY A 62 10.73 -6.74 6.33
N LEU A 63 10.28 -7.09 5.12
CA LEU A 63 9.95 -8.47 4.74
C LEU A 63 11.18 -9.38 4.81
N ARG A 64 12.32 -8.95 4.24
CA ARG A 64 13.58 -9.71 4.27
C ARG A 64 14.09 -9.95 5.68
N MET A 65 14.02 -8.95 6.55
CA MET A 65 14.43 -9.10 7.95
C MET A 65 13.53 -10.08 8.69
N TRP A 66 12.23 -10.09 8.38
CA TRP A 66 11.29 -11.04 8.97
C TRP A 66 11.54 -12.48 8.49
N THR A 67 11.73 -12.71 7.18
CA THR A 67 12.03 -14.05 6.66
C THR A 67 13.35 -14.62 7.19
N ASN A 68 14.31 -13.74 7.50
CA ASN A 68 15.60 -14.13 8.08
C ASN A 68 15.58 -14.22 9.62
N GLY A 69 14.42 -14.08 10.26
CA GLY A 69 14.29 -14.10 11.72
C GLY A 69 14.92 -12.90 12.45
N LYS A 70 15.46 -11.91 11.74
CA LYS A 70 16.08 -10.70 12.32
C LYS A 70 15.03 -9.71 12.85
N ARG A 71 13.78 -9.85 12.40
CA ARG A 71 12.66 -9.00 12.82
C ARG A 71 11.46 -9.86 13.17
N ALA A 72 10.96 -9.72 14.39
CA ALA A 72 9.81 -10.50 14.87
C ALA A 72 8.51 -10.19 14.12
N LYS A 73 8.25 -8.91 13.79
CA LYS A 73 7.00 -8.48 13.16
C LYS A 73 7.15 -7.23 12.28
N LEU A 74 6.32 -7.12 11.27
CA LEU A 74 6.04 -5.88 10.55
C LEU A 74 5.26 -4.90 11.44
N PRO A 75 5.23 -3.59 11.12
CA PRO A 75 4.53 -2.60 11.94
C PRO A 75 2.99 -2.72 11.92
N PHE A 76 2.43 -3.52 11.00
CA PHE A 76 0.98 -3.73 10.85
C PHE A 76 0.67 -5.18 10.50
N SER A 77 -0.50 -5.62 10.94
CA SER A 77 -1.05 -6.97 10.74
C SER A 77 -1.89 -7.05 9.48
N ILE A 78 -2.65 -6.00 9.19
CA ILE A 78 -3.39 -5.82 7.94
C ILE A 78 -2.71 -4.69 7.18
N LEU A 79 -2.40 -4.94 5.92
CA LEU A 79 -1.86 -3.95 4.99
C LEU A 79 -2.84 -2.81 4.70
N MET A 80 -2.37 -1.76 4.04
CA MET A 80 -3.26 -0.77 3.45
C MET A 80 -4.03 -1.42 2.30
N ILE A 81 -5.35 -1.54 2.43
CA ILE A 81 -6.20 -2.15 1.41
C ILE A 81 -6.57 -1.09 0.39
N TRP A 82 -6.26 -1.35 -0.88
CA TRP A 82 -6.62 -0.50 -2.00
C TRP A 82 -7.80 -1.11 -2.75
N ARG A 83 -8.74 -0.26 -3.15
CA ARG A 83 -9.88 -0.59 -4.01
C ARG A 83 -10.05 0.52 -5.03
N GLU A 84 -10.80 0.23 -6.08
CA GLU A 84 -11.14 1.23 -7.10
C GLU A 84 -11.88 2.43 -6.46
N PRO A 85 -11.38 3.67 -6.62
CA PRO A 85 -12.06 4.86 -6.15
C PRO A 85 -13.40 5.07 -6.85
N LYS A 86 -14.45 5.38 -6.09
CA LYS A 86 -15.75 5.74 -6.68
C LYS A 86 -15.70 7.04 -7.47
N ASP A 87 -14.97 8.03 -6.95
CA ASP A 87 -14.82 9.34 -7.57
C ASP A 87 -13.56 10.08 -7.08
N HIS A 88 -13.16 11.14 -7.79
CA HIS A 88 -11.96 11.93 -7.50
C HIS A 88 -12.13 13.00 -6.41
N SER A 89 -13.34 13.20 -5.89
CA SER A 89 -13.69 14.24 -4.92
C SER A 89 -13.81 13.74 -3.49
N SER A 90 -14.39 12.56 -3.28
CA SER A 90 -14.79 12.03 -1.98
C SER A 90 -14.10 10.71 -1.61
N ASP A 91 -13.73 9.92 -2.62
CA ASP A 91 -13.21 8.56 -2.41
C ASP A 91 -11.88 8.30 -3.13
N CYS A 92 -11.21 9.32 -3.65
CA CYS A 92 -9.88 9.16 -4.22
C CYS A 92 -8.82 9.52 -3.17
N TYR A 93 -8.24 8.50 -2.55
CA TYR A 93 -7.19 8.67 -1.53
C TYR A 93 -6.03 9.56 -2.02
N PHE A 94 -5.59 9.35 -3.26
CA PHE A 94 -4.53 10.13 -3.88
C PHE A 94 -4.91 11.60 -4.14
N CYS A 95 -6.20 11.88 -4.32
CA CYS A 95 -6.72 13.21 -4.58
C CYS A 95 -6.93 14.00 -3.27
N ILE A 96 -7.30 13.30 -2.20
CA ILE A 96 -7.65 13.90 -0.90
C ILE A 96 -6.40 14.14 -0.04
N VAL A 97 -5.44 13.21 -0.05
CA VAL A 97 -4.24 13.33 0.77
C VAL A 97 -3.32 14.42 0.19
N LYS A 98 -3.18 15.51 0.94
CA LYS A 98 -2.28 16.63 0.59
C LYS A 98 -0.86 16.31 1.06
N THR A 99 0.03 16.00 0.12
CA THR A 99 1.45 15.75 0.41
C THR A 99 2.36 16.94 0.07
N SER A 100 1.88 17.86 -0.77
CA SER A 100 2.58 19.09 -1.11
C SER A 100 2.84 19.96 0.12
N GLY A 101 4.05 20.47 0.28
CA GLY A 101 4.48 21.28 1.43
C GLY A 101 4.99 20.49 2.63
N TYR A 102 4.93 19.14 2.59
CA TYR A 102 5.54 18.29 3.61
C TYR A 102 6.97 17.87 3.23
N ASN A 103 7.84 17.81 4.24
CA ASN A 103 9.23 17.42 4.17
C ASN A 103 9.54 16.34 5.22
N LYS A 104 10.79 15.85 5.27
CA LYS A 104 11.20 14.77 6.18
C LYS A 104 10.92 15.05 7.67
N LYS A 105 10.91 16.32 8.10
CA LYS A 105 10.70 16.74 9.49
C LYS A 105 9.22 16.79 9.89
N ASN A 106 8.33 17.15 8.96
CA ASN A 106 6.89 17.32 9.24
C ASN A 106 5.99 16.28 8.55
N LYS A 107 6.53 15.30 7.81
CA LYS A 107 5.74 14.25 7.15
C LYS A 107 4.81 13.47 8.09
N CYS A 108 5.12 13.41 9.39
CA CYS A 108 4.25 12.79 10.39
C CYS A 108 2.94 13.54 10.63
N LYS A 109 2.84 14.80 10.17
CA LYS A 109 1.64 15.64 10.24
C LYS A 109 0.72 15.46 9.02
N ILE A 110 1.11 14.65 8.04
CA ILE A 110 0.22 14.33 6.91
C ILE A 110 -0.96 13.53 7.44
N GLU A 111 -2.16 14.05 7.23
CA GLU A 111 -3.39 13.33 7.54
C GLU A 111 -3.70 12.34 6.42
N TYR A 112 -3.72 11.07 6.79
CA TYR A 112 -4.12 9.97 5.92
C TYR A 112 -5.51 9.49 6.38
N PRO A 113 -6.59 9.78 5.63
CA PRO A 113 -7.94 9.36 5.96
C PRO A 113 -8.12 7.86 5.68
N SER A 114 -9.08 7.22 6.35
CA SER A 114 -9.58 5.91 5.93
C SER A 114 -10.76 6.15 5.01
N LEU A 115 -10.67 5.69 3.76
CA LEU A 115 -11.70 5.82 2.72
C LEU A 115 -12.20 4.44 2.30
N LEU A 116 -13.29 4.36 1.54
CA LEU A 116 -13.76 3.09 1.00
C LEU A 116 -12.77 2.53 -0.03
N SER A 117 -12.13 3.40 -0.80
CA SER A 117 -11.07 3.06 -1.75
C SER A 117 -9.71 2.74 -1.12
N ALA A 118 -9.46 3.18 0.12
CA ALA A 118 -8.17 3.04 0.77
C ALA A 118 -8.35 2.94 2.28
N ILE A 119 -8.27 1.71 2.79
CA ILE A 119 -8.40 1.43 4.22
C ILE A 119 -7.00 1.38 4.83
N ARG A 120 -6.79 2.10 5.93
CA ARG A 120 -5.48 2.19 6.58
C ARG A 120 -5.02 0.84 7.13
N PRO A 121 -3.70 0.61 7.20
CA PRO A 121 -3.14 -0.56 7.86
C PRO A 121 -3.61 -0.66 9.30
N VAL A 122 -3.88 -1.89 9.74
CA VAL A 122 -4.28 -2.18 11.13
C VAL A 122 -3.06 -2.73 11.88
N PRO A 123 -2.75 -2.24 13.09
CA PRO A 123 -1.70 -2.82 13.92
C PRO A 123 -1.98 -4.27 14.32
N HIS A 124 -0.94 -4.99 14.73
CA HIS A 124 -1.13 -6.29 15.40
C HIS A 124 -1.88 -6.12 16.73
N SER A 125 -2.77 -7.06 17.00
CA SER A 125 -3.54 -7.18 18.24
C SER A 125 -3.63 -8.65 18.66
N ALA A 126 -4.26 -8.94 19.80
CA ALA A 126 -4.51 -10.33 20.20
C ALA A 126 -5.38 -11.09 19.18
N GLU A 127 -6.28 -10.39 18.49
CA GLU A 127 -7.17 -10.95 17.46
C GLU A 127 -6.43 -11.18 16.13
N ILE A 128 -5.38 -10.41 15.86
CA ILE A 128 -4.60 -10.49 14.62
C ILE A 128 -3.12 -10.74 14.96
N PRO A 129 -2.77 -11.98 15.33
CA PRO A 129 -1.43 -12.32 15.80
C PRO A 129 -0.38 -12.16 14.69
N VAL A 130 0.89 -12.17 15.12
CA VAL A 130 2.02 -12.13 14.18
C VAL A 130 2.20 -13.52 13.57
N PRO A 131 2.27 -13.64 12.23
CA PRO A 131 2.54 -14.91 11.58
C PRO A 131 3.98 -15.37 11.84
N ALA A 132 4.18 -16.67 12.04
CA ALA A 132 5.49 -17.30 11.98
C ALA A 132 5.91 -17.52 10.52
N PHE A 133 7.15 -17.16 10.16
CA PHE A 133 7.71 -17.52 8.87
C PHE A 133 8.23 -18.95 8.94
N ASN A 134 7.75 -19.83 8.06
CA ASN A 134 8.21 -21.21 7.95
C ASN A 134 8.96 -21.38 6.63
N GLU A 135 8.26 -21.17 5.52
CA GLU A 135 8.79 -21.32 4.16
C GLU A 135 8.09 -20.37 3.19
N PHE A 136 8.67 -20.23 2.00
CA PHE A 136 8.02 -19.49 0.91
C PHE A 136 6.90 -20.32 0.29
N PRO A 137 5.68 -19.78 0.18
CA PRO A 137 4.59 -20.47 -0.47
C PRO A 137 4.87 -20.67 -1.96
N SER A 138 4.42 -21.81 -2.51
CA SER A 138 4.30 -21.99 -3.95
C SER A 138 3.35 -20.92 -4.50
N LEU A 139 3.78 -20.19 -5.52
CA LEU A 139 2.89 -19.32 -6.25
C LEU A 139 2.12 -20.21 -7.24
N GLU A 140 0.96 -20.68 -6.83
CA GLU A 140 -0.01 -21.24 -7.77
C GLU A 140 -0.39 -20.09 -8.72
N GLU A 141 0.10 -20.15 -9.97
CA GLU A 141 -0.30 -19.26 -11.06
C GLU A 141 -1.75 -19.57 -11.40
N GLY A 142 -2.67 -18.93 -10.67
CA GLY A 142 -4.09 -18.93 -10.96
C GLY A 142 -4.44 -17.68 -11.75
N GLU A 143 -4.87 -17.93 -12.98
CA GLU A 143 -5.43 -17.07 -14.02
C GLU A 143 -6.30 -15.90 -13.54
#